data_AF-A0AAD9YT90-F1
#
_entry.id   AF-A0AAD9YT90-F1
#
_cell.length_a   1.000
_cell.length_b   1.000
_cell.length_c   1.000
_cell.angle_alpha   90.00
_cell.angle_beta   90.00
_cell.angle_gamma   90.00
#
_symmetry.space_group_name_H-M   'P 1'
#
loop_
_entity.id
_entity.type
_entity.pdbx_description
1 polymer ?
#
loop_
_entity_poly.entity_id
_entity_poly.type
_entity_poly.pdbx_seq_one_letter_code
_entity_poly.pdbx_strand_id
1 'polypeptide(L)'
;MNAPQRQSNLERARWRSKCRQRLAEHIVEDRVGLTLDPSQVRLHPSTDDGYCWKVLNDAHNYLFDKKKNLSDQSIGIYKDLYNLCGEVFEAVPREQVSAVSETTFPQIPAKATSFTARIRELEVQNDYLSQQTSLIKSQLESEVRLRLEQKEELELSYQRLQAVLEDLKKANLRASFLEKSAMKCSQGMSKLRPIIEDIQQSCIFNQDGFL
;
A
#
# COMPACT_ATOMS: atom_id res chain seq x y z
N MET A 1 4.50 48.16 -4.14
CA MET A 1 5.82 47.55 -4.43
C MET A 1 6.04 46.42 -3.42
N ASN A 2 5.94 45.16 -3.85
CA ASN A 2 6.04 44.00 -2.95
C ASN A 2 7.51 43.67 -2.68
N ALA A 3 7.93 43.77 -1.42
CA ALA A 3 9.25 43.33 -0.99
C ALA A 3 9.39 41.80 -1.21
N PRO A 4 10.56 41.31 -1.66
CA PRO A 4 10.78 39.87 -1.85
C PRO A 4 10.59 39.14 -0.52
N GLN A 5 9.55 38.31 -0.47
CA GLN A 5 9.20 37.55 0.73
C GLN A 5 10.28 36.50 0.97
N ARG A 6 11.00 36.62 2.09
CA ARG A 6 12.02 35.64 2.51
C ARG A 6 11.43 34.24 2.44
N GLN A 7 12.16 33.29 1.83
CA GLN A 7 11.71 31.90 1.62
C GLN A 7 11.16 31.23 2.89
N SER A 8 11.76 31.51 4.05
CA SER A 8 11.26 31.03 5.36
C SER A 8 9.82 31.47 5.67
N ASN A 9 9.41 32.67 5.27
CA ASN A 9 8.05 33.16 5.47
C ASN A 9 7.04 32.45 4.55
N LEU A 10 7.46 32.10 3.32
CA LEU A 10 6.65 31.31 2.40
C LEU A 10 6.47 29.88 2.92
N GLU A 11 7.52 29.26 3.43
CA GLU A 11 7.45 27.94 4.06
C GLU A 11 6.56 27.95 5.29
N ARG A 12 6.68 28.97 6.14
CA ARG A 12 5.79 29.14 7.30
C ARG A 12 4.33 29.30 6.88
N ALA A 13 4.05 30.07 5.82
CA ALA A 13 2.70 30.21 5.30
C ALA A 13 2.14 28.88 4.77
N ARG A 14 2.94 28.12 4.01
CA ARG A 14 2.55 26.80 3.49
C ARG A 14 2.23 25.81 4.62
N TRP A 15 3.10 25.72 5.62
CA TRP A 15 2.87 24.83 6.77
C TRP A 15 1.67 25.24 7.61
N ARG A 16 1.43 26.55 7.77
CA ARG A 16 0.22 27.04 8.44
C ARG A 16 -1.05 26.60 7.70
N SER A 17 -1.10 26.74 6.38
CA SER A 17 -2.27 26.31 5.59
C SER A 17 -2.49 24.81 5.68
N LYS A 18 -1.43 24.00 5.54
CA LYS A 18 -1.51 22.54 5.68
C LYS A 18 -2.00 22.10 7.06
N CYS A 19 -1.46 22.71 8.12
CA CYS A 19 -1.87 22.43 9.48
C CYS A 19 -3.35 22.77 9.69
N ARG A 20 -3.81 23.94 9.25
CA ARG A 20 -5.22 24.34 9.35
C ARG A 20 -6.16 23.40 8.60
N GLN A 21 -5.78 22.96 7.41
CA GLN A 21 -6.55 22.00 6.64
C GLN A 21 -6.69 20.67 7.39
N ARG A 22 -5.58 20.10 7.85
CA ARG A 22 -5.58 18.83 8.59
C ARG A 22 -6.43 18.89 9.86
N LEU A 23 -6.34 19.99 10.60
CA LEU A 23 -7.14 20.19 11.81
C LEU A 23 -8.64 20.34 11.48
N ALA A 24 -9.00 21.03 10.39
CA ALA A 24 -10.38 21.15 9.93
C ALA A 24 -10.96 19.79 9.52
N GLU A 25 -10.22 19.02 8.71
CA GLU A 25 -10.58 17.66 8.32
C GLU A 25 -10.86 16.79 9.55
N HIS A 26 -9.99 16.84 10.57
CA HIS A 26 -10.21 16.09 11.81
C HIS A 26 -11.46 16.52 12.60
N ILE A 27 -11.78 17.82 12.61
CA ILE A 27 -13.00 18.33 13.27
C ILE A 27 -14.25 17.88 12.52
N VAL A 28 -14.23 17.98 11.19
CA VAL A 28 -15.37 17.70 10.30
C VAL A 28 -15.64 16.20 10.19
N GLU A 29 -14.61 15.42 9.87
CA GLU A 29 -14.74 14.03 9.43
C GLU A 29 -14.60 13.04 10.58
N ASP A 30 -13.65 13.28 11.49
CA ASP A 30 -13.24 12.23 12.42
C ASP A 30 -14.07 12.19 13.71
N ARG A 31 -14.56 13.34 14.22
CA ARG A 31 -15.08 13.40 15.61
C ARG A 31 -16.30 14.29 15.88
N VAL A 32 -16.33 15.52 15.39
CA VAL A 32 -17.34 16.52 15.85
C VAL A 32 -18.47 16.71 14.83
N GLY A 33 -18.23 16.41 13.55
CA GLY A 33 -19.26 16.52 12.50
C GLY A 33 -19.66 17.96 12.17
N LEU A 34 -18.83 18.94 12.54
CA LEU A 34 -19.07 20.36 12.27
C LEU A 34 -18.59 20.71 10.86
N THR A 35 -19.35 21.51 10.12
CA THR A 35 -18.88 22.10 8.85
C THR A 35 -18.06 23.34 9.15
N LEU A 36 -16.73 23.24 9.08
CA LEU A 36 -15.82 24.31 9.47
C LEU A 36 -14.73 24.53 8.41
N ASP A 37 -14.57 25.80 7.99
CA ASP A 37 -13.53 26.18 7.03
C ASP A 37 -12.14 26.22 7.71
N PRO A 38 -11.05 25.78 7.05
CA PRO A 38 -9.69 25.82 7.61
C PRO A 38 -9.25 27.18 8.19
N SER A 39 -9.77 28.30 7.68
CA SER A 39 -9.51 29.64 8.22
C SER A 39 -10.15 29.87 9.60
N GLN A 40 -11.26 29.20 9.89
CA GLN A 40 -12.01 29.31 11.14
C GLN A 40 -11.45 28.41 12.25
N VAL A 41 -10.54 27.49 11.93
CA VAL A 41 -9.91 26.64 12.95
C VAL A 41 -9.12 27.51 13.93
N ARG A 42 -9.46 27.37 15.21
CA ARG A 42 -8.75 27.96 16.35
C ARG A 42 -8.02 26.86 17.12
N LEU A 43 -6.80 27.19 17.54
CA LEU A 43 -6.05 26.36 18.49
C LEU A 43 -6.62 26.47 19.90
N HIS A 44 -7.24 27.63 20.20
CA HIS A 44 -7.96 27.91 21.43
C HIS A 44 -9.40 28.28 21.09
N PRO A 45 -10.29 27.29 20.86
CA PRO A 45 -11.68 27.55 20.54
C PRO A 45 -12.40 28.19 21.73
N SER A 46 -13.25 29.17 21.44
CA SER A 46 -14.23 29.75 22.34
C SER A 46 -15.40 28.78 22.58
N THR A 47 -16.32 29.17 23.46
CA THR A 47 -17.56 28.42 23.71
C THR A 47 -18.48 28.35 22.49
N ASP A 48 -18.43 29.35 21.63
CA ASP A 48 -19.25 29.47 20.41
C ASP A 48 -18.78 28.58 19.25
N ASP A 49 -17.53 28.11 19.28
CA ASP A 49 -16.95 27.34 18.17
C ASP A 49 -17.45 25.88 18.13
N GLY A 50 -18.19 25.40 19.14
CA GLY A 50 -18.79 24.06 19.16
C GLY A 50 -17.84 22.88 19.43
N TYR A 51 -16.53 23.10 19.36
CA TYR A 51 -15.51 22.08 19.66
C TYR A 51 -14.48 22.56 20.69
N CYS A 52 -13.71 21.63 21.22
CA CYS A 52 -12.48 21.90 21.97
C CYS A 52 -11.44 20.81 21.71
N TRP A 53 -10.19 21.10 22.02
CA TRP A 53 -9.10 20.14 21.89
C TRP A 53 -8.92 19.35 23.18
N LYS A 54 -8.89 18.03 23.06
CA LYS A 54 -8.53 17.10 24.14
C LYS A 54 -7.14 16.56 23.86
N VAL A 55 -6.22 16.79 24.79
CA VAL A 55 -4.86 16.22 24.72
C VAL A 55 -4.89 14.86 25.43
N LEU A 56 -4.47 13.81 24.72
CA LEU A 56 -4.45 12.43 25.20
C LEU A 56 -3.14 12.11 25.95
N ASN A 57 -2.09 12.88 25.70
CA ASN A 57 -0.79 12.72 26.33
C ASN A 57 -0.23 14.06 26.82
N ASP A 58 -0.07 14.19 28.13
CA ASP A 58 0.35 15.42 28.80
C ASP A 58 1.71 15.96 28.35
N ALA A 59 2.59 15.11 27.81
CA ALA A 59 3.89 15.53 27.27
C ALA A 59 3.76 16.53 26.10
N HIS A 60 2.59 16.60 25.46
CA HIS A 60 2.33 17.46 24.29
C HIS A 60 1.43 18.65 24.60
N ASN A 61 1.17 18.93 25.88
CA ASN A 61 0.40 20.11 26.31
C ASN A 61 1.04 21.44 25.86
N TYR A 62 2.34 21.45 25.56
CA TYR A 62 3.04 22.63 25.02
C TYR A 62 2.46 23.12 23.68
N LEU A 63 1.81 22.24 22.90
CA LEU A 63 1.15 22.60 21.64
C LEU A 63 -0.04 23.54 21.86
N PHE A 64 -0.67 23.45 23.03
CA PHE A 64 -1.82 24.24 23.44
C PHE A 64 -1.44 25.30 24.48
N ASP A 65 -0.23 25.84 24.42
CA ASP A 65 0.13 27.02 25.21
C ASP A 65 -0.83 28.18 24.87
N LYS A 66 -1.59 28.63 25.89
CA LYS A 66 -2.66 29.62 25.80
C LYS A 66 -2.22 30.98 25.23
N LYS A 67 -0.92 31.21 25.13
CA LYS A 67 -0.35 32.48 24.66
C LYS A 67 -0.25 32.61 23.13
N LYS A 68 -0.33 31.51 22.36
CA LYS A 68 -0.06 31.53 20.92
C LYS A 68 -1.18 30.88 20.10
N ASN A 69 -1.67 31.60 19.09
CA ASN A 69 -2.65 31.12 18.12
C ASN A 69 -1.98 30.56 16.85
N LEU A 70 -2.73 29.87 15.99
CA LEU A 70 -2.24 29.33 14.71
C LEU A 70 -1.65 30.39 13.75
N SER A 71 -1.88 31.68 13.98
CA SER A 71 -1.20 32.76 13.23
C SER A 71 0.28 32.86 13.60
N ASP A 72 0.62 32.61 14.87
CA ASP A 72 1.88 33.04 15.49
C ASP A 72 2.78 31.87 15.89
N GLN A 73 2.47 30.65 15.45
CA GLN A 73 3.29 29.48 15.71
C GLN A 73 4.52 29.39 14.79
N SER A 74 5.55 28.69 15.29
CA SER A 74 6.75 28.34 14.53
C SER A 74 6.47 27.19 13.56
N ILE A 75 7.36 26.98 12.59
CA ILE A 75 7.23 25.89 11.62
C ILE A 75 7.22 24.51 12.31
N GLY A 76 8.05 24.33 13.35
CA GLY A 76 8.09 23.09 14.12
C GLY A 76 6.72 22.74 14.73
N ILE A 77 6.07 23.73 15.36
CA ILE A 77 4.75 23.53 15.95
C ILE A 77 3.68 23.19 14.90
N TYR A 78 3.71 23.80 13.70
CA TYR A 78 2.77 23.40 12.64
C TYR A 78 2.97 21.94 12.19
N LYS A 79 4.21 21.46 12.15
CA LYS A 79 4.50 20.06 11.81
C LYS A 79 4.02 19.12 12.90
N ASP A 80 4.28 19.46 14.17
CA ASP A 80 3.82 18.68 15.31
C ASP A 80 2.28 18.62 15.33
N LEU A 81 1.60 19.77 15.18
CA LEU A 81 0.14 19.80 15.10
C LEU A 81 -0.40 18.99 13.93
N TYR A 82 0.27 19.01 12.77
CA TYR A 82 -0.16 18.22 11.61
C TYR A 82 0.01 16.71 11.83
N ASN A 83 1.15 16.29 12.36
CA ASN A 83 1.50 14.88 12.50
C ASN A 83 0.79 14.23 13.70
N LEU A 84 0.61 14.96 14.79
CA LEU A 84 0.11 14.42 16.06
C LEU A 84 -1.41 14.53 16.20
N CYS A 85 -2.09 15.20 15.26
CA CYS A 85 -3.55 15.33 15.23
C CYS A 85 -4.21 13.96 14.97
N GLY A 86 -5.07 13.54 15.90
CA GLY A 86 -5.77 12.26 15.89
C GLY A 86 -5.06 11.15 16.67
N GLU A 87 -3.75 11.29 16.94
CA GLU A 87 -2.98 10.31 17.72
C GLU A 87 -2.78 10.75 19.17
N VAL A 88 -2.38 12.02 19.36
CA VAL A 88 -1.94 12.57 20.64
C VAL A 88 -2.90 13.62 21.17
N PHE A 89 -3.63 14.28 20.28
CA PHE A 89 -4.72 15.16 20.63
C PHE A 89 -5.82 15.05 19.58
N GLU A 90 -7.05 15.32 19.99
CA GLU A 90 -8.23 15.19 19.14
C GLU A 90 -9.22 16.32 19.38
N ALA A 91 -10.04 16.60 18.37
CA ALA A 91 -11.18 17.50 18.51
C ALA A 91 -12.34 16.74 19.14
N VAL A 92 -12.96 17.30 20.18
CA VAL A 92 -14.15 16.74 20.82
C VAL A 92 -15.27 17.79 20.88
N PRO A 93 -16.55 17.38 20.84
CA PRO A 93 -17.66 18.27 21.12
C PRO A 93 -17.52 18.88 22.51
N ARG A 94 -17.72 20.20 22.63
CA ARG A 94 -17.53 20.92 23.90
C ARG A 94 -18.42 20.40 25.03
N GLU A 95 -19.62 19.92 24.70
CA GLU A 95 -20.58 19.32 25.63
C GLU A 95 -19.98 18.15 26.44
N GLN A 96 -18.98 17.45 25.89
CA GLN A 96 -18.32 16.33 26.56
C GLN A 96 -17.27 16.77 27.60
N VAL A 97 -16.73 17.99 27.50
CA VAL A 97 -15.64 18.46 28.39
C VAL A 97 -16.18 19.18 29.62
N SER A 98 -17.36 19.80 29.55
CA SER A 98 -18.03 20.40 30.70
C SER A 98 -18.54 19.37 31.73
N ALA A 99 -18.62 18.09 31.37
CA ALA A 99 -19.07 17.03 32.27
C ALA A 99 -18.03 16.54 33.29
N VAL A 100 -16.78 17.05 33.25
CA VAL A 100 -15.66 16.50 34.05
C VAL A 100 -15.22 17.42 35.21
N SER A 101 -15.77 18.64 35.33
CA SER A 101 -15.21 19.66 36.26
C SER A 101 -16.09 20.07 37.44
N GLU A 102 -17.26 19.47 37.65
CA GLU A 102 -18.07 19.76 38.84
C GLU A 102 -18.60 18.48 39.49
N THR A 103 -18.38 18.39 40.79
CA THR A 103 -18.74 17.33 41.73
C THR A 103 -20.27 17.22 41.94
N THR A 104 -21.05 17.16 40.88
CA THR A 104 -22.48 16.85 40.92
C THR A 104 -22.80 15.90 39.79
N PHE A 105 -23.22 14.68 40.16
CA PHE A 105 -23.72 13.67 39.24
C PHE A 105 -24.63 14.30 38.17
N PRO A 106 -24.34 14.13 36.86
CA PRO A 106 -25.25 14.59 35.83
C PRO A 106 -26.51 13.74 35.92
N GLN A 107 -27.65 14.37 36.25
CA GLN A 107 -28.94 13.77 35.98
C GLN A 107 -29.10 13.63 34.47
N ILE A 108 -28.94 12.39 34.00
CA ILE A 108 -29.19 11.99 32.62
C ILE A 108 -30.68 12.17 32.33
N PRO A 109 -31.09 12.94 31.31
CA PRO A 109 -32.47 12.91 30.83
C PRO A 109 -32.72 11.55 30.15
N ALA A 110 -33.53 10.73 30.81
CA ALA A 110 -34.37 9.65 30.28
C ALA A 110 -33.89 8.88 29.02
N LYS A 111 -32.87 8.04 29.20
CA LYS A 111 -33.01 6.59 28.97
C LYS A 111 -32.04 5.87 29.90
N ALA A 112 -32.34 5.88 31.20
CA ALA A 112 -31.55 5.18 32.20
C ALA A 112 -31.71 3.66 32.03
N THR A 113 -31.01 3.07 31.07
CA THR A 113 -30.56 1.69 31.23
C THR A 113 -29.67 1.71 32.47
N SER A 114 -30.09 1.01 33.52
CA SER A 114 -29.31 0.80 34.74
C SER A 114 -27.82 0.57 34.40
N PHE A 115 -26.89 1.03 35.24
CA PHE A 115 -25.46 0.75 35.06
C PHE A 115 -25.20 -0.74 34.79
N THR A 116 -25.96 -1.62 35.43
CA THR A 116 -25.93 -3.08 35.18
C THR A 116 -26.35 -3.45 33.75
N ALA A 117 -27.34 -2.78 33.18
CA ALA A 117 -27.76 -3.01 31.79
C ALA A 117 -26.71 -2.52 30.80
N ARG A 118 -26.03 -1.39 31.08
CA ARG A 118 -24.93 -0.90 30.23
C ARG A 118 -23.70 -1.79 30.31
N ILE A 119 -23.36 -2.31 31.49
CA ILE A 119 -22.27 -3.27 31.68
C ILE A 119 -22.54 -4.53 30.85
N ARG A 120 -23.74 -5.12 30.93
CA ARG A 120 -24.10 -6.31 30.13
C ARG A 120 -24.05 -6.06 28.63
N GLU A 121 -24.52 -4.89 28.18
CA GLU A 121 -24.45 -4.52 26.77
C GLU A 121 -23.00 -4.45 26.27
N LEU A 122 -22.11 -3.84 27.07
CA LEU A 122 -20.69 -3.76 26.75
C LEU A 122 -20.00 -5.13 26.79
N GLU A 123 -20.37 -6.00 27.73
CA GLU A 123 -19.88 -7.39 27.78
C GLU A 123 -20.27 -8.15 26.50
N VAL A 124 -21.55 -8.09 26.09
CA VAL A 124 -22.04 -8.72 24.85
C VAL A 124 -21.33 -8.15 23.62
N GLN A 125 -21.11 -6.83 23.57
CA GLN A 125 -20.35 -6.21 22.48
C GLN A 125 -18.90 -6.66 22.46
N ASN A 126 -18.25 -6.77 23.62
CA ASN A 126 -16.87 -7.22 23.72
C ASN A 126 -16.73 -8.68 23.30
N ASP A 127 -17.66 -9.54 23.73
CA ASP A 127 -17.72 -10.95 23.31
C ASP A 127 -17.92 -11.06 21.79
N TYR A 128 -18.83 -10.27 21.23
CA TYR A 128 -19.08 -10.23 19.79
C TYR A 128 -17.84 -9.77 19.00
N LEU A 129 -17.20 -8.68 19.42
CA LEU A 129 -15.98 -8.17 18.79
C LEU A 129 -14.82 -9.15 18.91
N SER A 130 -14.70 -9.83 20.06
CA SER A 130 -13.69 -10.86 20.29
C SER A 130 -13.90 -12.07 19.35
N GLN A 131 -15.14 -12.51 19.17
CA GLN A 131 -15.49 -13.57 18.21
C GLN A 131 -15.19 -13.15 16.77
N GLN A 132 -15.59 -11.94 16.37
CA GLN A 132 -15.27 -11.40 15.04
C GLN A 132 -13.76 -11.34 14.80
N THR A 133 -13.01 -10.85 15.78
CA THR A 133 -11.54 -10.75 15.70
C THR A 133 -10.92 -12.15 15.55
N SER A 134 -11.39 -13.12 16.32
CA SER A 134 -10.95 -14.51 16.22
C SER A 134 -11.23 -15.12 14.84
N LEU A 135 -12.44 -14.89 14.31
CA LEU A 135 -12.83 -15.38 12.99
C LEU A 135 -11.96 -14.77 11.88
N ILE A 136 -11.81 -13.44 11.87
CA ILE A 136 -11.00 -12.75 10.87
C ILE A 136 -9.54 -13.19 10.95
N LYS A 137 -9.01 -13.36 12.17
CA LYS A 137 -7.65 -13.87 12.37
C LYS A 137 -7.48 -15.27 11.77
N SER A 138 -8.41 -16.18 12.05
CA SER A 138 -8.38 -17.55 11.49
C SER A 138 -8.48 -17.55 9.96
N GLN A 139 -9.36 -16.72 9.39
CA GLN A 139 -9.48 -16.56 7.94
C GLN A 139 -8.17 -16.03 7.33
N LEU A 140 -7.59 -14.98 7.92
CA LEU A 140 -6.33 -14.41 7.45
C LEU A 140 -5.19 -15.43 7.52
N GLU A 141 -5.10 -16.21 8.60
CA GLU A 141 -4.10 -17.28 8.73
C GLU A 141 -4.26 -18.35 7.65
N SER A 142 -5.49 -18.73 7.32
CA SER A 142 -5.76 -19.70 6.24
C SER A 142 -5.41 -19.14 4.85
N GLU A 143 -5.72 -17.86 4.59
CA GLU A 143 -5.42 -17.18 3.33
C GLU A 143 -3.90 -17.00 3.13
N VAL A 144 -3.18 -16.63 4.19
CA VAL A 144 -1.71 -16.51 4.17
C VAL A 144 -1.07 -17.85 3.86
N ARG A 145 -1.56 -18.93 4.48
CA ARG A 145 -1.06 -20.29 4.22
C ARG A 145 -1.27 -20.69 2.77
N LEU A 146 -2.48 -20.49 2.25
CA LEU A 146 -2.80 -20.80 0.86
C LEU A 146 -1.93 -20.01 -0.13
N ARG A 147 -1.71 -18.72 0.13
CA ARG A 147 -0.82 -17.89 -0.72
C ARG A 147 0.62 -18.36 -0.70
N LEU A 148 1.11 -18.87 0.44
CA LEU A 148 2.44 -19.42 0.53
C LEU A 148 2.57 -20.70 -0.31
N GLU A 149 1.60 -21.62 -0.18
CA GLU A 149 1.55 -22.85 -0.98
C GLU A 149 1.48 -22.55 -2.49
N GLN A 150 0.63 -21.62 -2.91
CA GLN A 150 0.54 -21.19 -4.31
C GLN A 150 1.84 -20.59 -4.83
N LYS A 151 2.55 -19.83 -3.99
CA LYS A 151 3.84 -19.22 -4.35
C LYS A 151 4.91 -20.29 -4.56
N GLU A 152 4.97 -21.28 -3.68
CA GLU A 152 5.89 -22.42 -3.80
C GLU A 152 5.59 -23.24 -5.06
N GLU A 153 4.32 -23.53 -5.35
CA GLU A 153 3.92 -24.26 -6.56
C GLU A 153 4.26 -23.48 -7.83
N LEU A 154 4.03 -22.17 -7.84
CA LEU A 154 4.37 -21.31 -8.96
C LEU A 154 5.90 -21.29 -9.19
N GLU A 155 6.69 -21.19 -8.13
CA GLU A 155 8.15 -21.22 -8.22
C GLU A 155 8.65 -22.55 -8.79
N LEU A 156 8.12 -23.68 -8.33
CA LEU A 156 8.44 -25.00 -8.87
C LEU A 156 8.06 -25.13 -10.36
N SER A 157 6.90 -24.58 -10.74
CA SER A 157 6.47 -24.55 -12.15
C SER A 157 7.43 -23.75 -13.02
N TYR A 158 7.87 -22.56 -12.56
CA TYR A 158 8.85 -21.75 -13.27
C TYR A 158 10.19 -22.46 -13.44
N GLN A 159 10.68 -23.12 -12.38
CA GLN A 159 11.93 -23.89 -12.46
C GLN A 159 11.83 -25.03 -13.48
N ARG A 160 10.70 -25.75 -13.51
CA ARG A 160 10.45 -26.81 -14.50
C ARG A 160 10.41 -26.25 -15.93
N LEU A 161 9.71 -25.14 -16.13
CA LEU A 161 9.64 -24.49 -17.44
C LEU A 161 11.04 -24.08 -17.93
N GLN A 162 11.84 -23.50 -17.05
CA GLN A 162 13.20 -23.09 -17.38
C GLN A 162 14.09 -24.28 -17.77
N ALA A 163 13.98 -25.41 -17.07
CA ALA A 163 14.70 -26.63 -17.43
C ALA A 163 14.32 -27.13 -18.84
N VAL A 164 13.01 -27.16 -19.13
CA VAL A 164 12.50 -27.57 -20.46
C VAL A 164 12.99 -26.62 -21.57
N LEU A 165 13.01 -25.31 -21.31
CA LEU A 165 13.51 -24.34 -22.29
C LEU A 165 14.99 -24.53 -22.61
N GLU A 166 15.82 -24.79 -21.58
CA GLU A 166 17.23 -25.07 -21.80
C GLU A 166 17.46 -26.38 -22.57
N ASP A 167 16.67 -27.41 -22.29
CA ASP A 167 16.77 -28.66 -23.03
C ASP A 167 16.29 -28.53 -24.48
N LEU A 168 15.23 -27.75 -24.71
CA LEU A 168 14.77 -27.40 -26.06
C LEU A 168 15.85 -26.64 -26.83
N LYS A 169 16.54 -25.69 -26.19
CA LYS A 169 17.65 -24.95 -26.78
C LYS A 169 18.80 -25.88 -27.18
N LYS A 170 19.17 -26.83 -26.31
CA LYS A 170 20.20 -27.84 -26.61
C LYS A 170 19.77 -28.76 -27.76
N ALA A 171 18.52 -29.22 -27.76
CA ALA A 171 17.97 -30.05 -28.83
C ALA A 171 17.98 -29.30 -30.17
N ASN A 172 17.60 -28.03 -30.17
CA ASN A 172 17.60 -27.18 -31.36
C ASN A 172 19.03 -26.98 -31.92
N LEU A 173 20.02 -26.76 -31.06
CA LEU A 173 21.43 -26.69 -31.48
C LEU A 173 21.91 -28.00 -32.12
N ARG A 174 21.55 -29.15 -31.54
CA ARG A 174 21.87 -30.47 -32.10
C ARG A 174 21.19 -30.68 -33.45
N ALA A 175 19.91 -30.34 -33.57
CA ALA A 175 19.15 -30.43 -34.82
C ALA A 175 19.81 -29.59 -35.92
N SER A 176 20.17 -28.33 -35.64
CA SER A 176 20.85 -27.47 -36.62
C SER A 176 22.22 -28.01 -37.02
N PHE A 177 22.97 -28.62 -36.09
CA PHE A 177 24.24 -29.26 -36.43
C PHE A 177 24.07 -30.46 -37.37
N LEU A 178 23.09 -31.32 -37.08
CA LEU A 178 22.78 -32.48 -37.90
C LEU A 178 22.27 -32.06 -39.28
N GLU A 179 21.41 -31.05 -39.35
CA GLU A 179 20.92 -30.47 -40.60
C GLU A 179 22.07 -29.96 -41.47
N LYS A 180 23.00 -29.18 -40.91
CA LYS A 180 24.20 -28.71 -41.63
C LYS A 180 25.07 -29.87 -42.11
N SER A 181 25.19 -30.91 -41.30
CA SER A 181 25.99 -32.10 -41.65
C SER A 181 25.33 -32.89 -42.79
N ALA A 182 24.01 -33.11 -42.72
CA ALA A 182 23.23 -33.76 -43.75
C ALA A 182 23.28 -32.98 -45.07
N MET A 183 23.21 -31.65 -45.02
CA MET A 183 23.36 -30.78 -46.20
C MET A 183 24.73 -30.93 -46.86
N LYS A 184 25.82 -31.00 -46.08
CA LYS A 184 27.16 -31.25 -46.62
C LYS A 184 27.28 -32.64 -47.25
N CYS A 185 26.75 -33.67 -46.60
CA CYS A 185 26.72 -35.03 -47.15
C CYS A 185 25.93 -35.09 -48.47
N SER A 186 24.75 -34.46 -48.50
CA SER A 186 23.92 -34.36 -49.71
C SER A 186 24.64 -33.65 -50.84
N GLN A 187 25.30 -32.52 -50.58
CA GLN A 187 26.12 -31.82 -51.57
C GLN A 187 27.28 -32.69 -52.09
N GLY A 188 27.96 -33.43 -51.21
CA GLY A 188 29.00 -34.37 -51.60
C GLY A 188 28.46 -35.48 -52.51
N MET A 189 27.33 -36.09 -52.14
CA MET A 189 26.66 -37.10 -52.95
C MET A 189 26.22 -36.56 -54.31
N SER A 190 25.67 -35.35 -54.37
CA SER A 190 25.29 -34.71 -55.64
C SER A 190 26.47 -34.44 -56.57
N LYS A 191 27.68 -34.19 -56.02
CA LYS A 191 28.92 -34.06 -56.82
C LYS A 191 29.45 -35.40 -57.32
N LEU A 192 29.32 -36.47 -56.51
CA LEU A 192 29.76 -37.81 -56.89
C LEU A 192 28.82 -38.49 -57.89
N ARG A 193 27.52 -38.19 -57.81
CA ARG A 193 26.49 -38.75 -58.70
C ARG A 193 26.89 -38.73 -60.19
N PRO A 194 27.23 -37.58 -60.81
CA PRO A 194 27.58 -37.55 -62.22
C PRO A 194 28.85 -38.35 -62.55
N ILE A 195 29.82 -38.43 -61.63
CA ILE A 195 31.05 -39.21 -61.83
C ILE A 195 30.73 -40.71 -61.88
N ILE A 196 29.86 -41.16 -60.98
CA ILE A 196 29.42 -42.56 -60.94
C ILE A 196 28.60 -42.89 -62.19
N GLU A 197 27.70 -41.99 -62.61
CA GLU A 197 26.93 -42.14 -63.86
C GLU A 197 27.84 -42.23 -65.09
N ASP A 198 28.91 -41.42 -65.15
CA ASP A 198 29.90 -41.43 -66.23
C ASP A 198 30.73 -42.73 -66.27
N ILE A 199 31.20 -43.21 -65.10
CA ILE A 199 31.88 -44.51 -64.99
C ILE A 199 30.95 -45.64 -65.41
N GLN A 200 29.68 -45.61 -64.98
CA GLN A 200 28.70 -46.61 -65.39
C GLN A 200 28.47 -46.60 -66.90
N GLN A 201 28.30 -45.44 -67.52
CA GLN A 201 28.17 -45.32 -68.97
C GLN A 201 29.42 -45.83 -69.70
N SER A 202 30.62 -45.52 -69.21
CA SER A 202 31.89 -45.98 -69.76
C SER A 202 32.10 -47.50 -69.63
N CYS A 203 31.68 -48.09 -68.51
CA CYS A 203 31.71 -49.54 -68.31
C CYS A 203 30.67 -50.28 -69.17
N ILE A 204 29.51 -49.67 -69.41
CA ILE A 204 28.48 -50.21 -70.31
C ILE A 204 28.95 -50.14 -71.78
N PHE A 205 29.60 -49.04 -72.19
CA PHE A 205 30.18 -48.91 -73.53
C PHE A 205 31.31 -49.91 -73.82
N ASN A 206 32.09 -50.28 -72.81
CA ASN A 206 33.17 -51.27 -72.96
C ASN A 206 32.68 -52.74 -73.06
N GLN A 207 31.38 -53.02 -72.88
CA GLN A 207 30.82 -54.37 -73.08
C GLN A 207 30.36 -54.62 -74.53
N ASP A 208 30.20 -53.58 -75.36
CA ASP A 208 29.70 -53.70 -76.75
C ASP A 208 30.72 -53.37 -77.86
N GLY A 209 32.02 -53.39 -77.55
CA GLY A 209 33.03 -53.65 -78.58
C GLY A 209 34.17 -52.65 -78.69
N PHE A 210 35.37 -53.20 -78.74
CA PHE A 210 36.51 -52.62 -79.43
C PHE A 210 36.35 -52.87 -80.94
N LEU A 211 36.56 -51.82 -81.74
CA LEU A 211 37.34 -51.90 -82.98
C LEU A 211 38.60 -51.07 -82.77
#